data_AF-S3BSZ5-F1
#
_entry.id   AF-S3BSZ5-F1
#
_cell.length_a   1.000
_cell.length_b   1.000
_cell.length_c   1.000
_cell.angle_alpha   90.00
_cell.angle_beta   90.00
_cell.angle_gamma   90.00
#
_symmetry.space_group_name_H-M   'P 1'
#
loop_
_entity.id
_entity.type
_entity.pdbx_description
1 polymer ?
#
loop_
_entity_poly.entity_id
_entity_poly.type
_entity_poly.pdbx_seq_one_letter_code
_entity_poly.pdbx_strand_id
1 'polypeptide(L)'
;MVSSFLSQALLLAAVAFDCASAFPAHYRHVAPRATSVGVVGNIRIPTGYTTTLFSDGFAGTVGSLPSTDRWTIDVGTQYTGGAAKWGTGETQTYAKSTSNLKITAAGTLLITPVKTTTNGKTTWTSGRIENIKTWDFTAAVGKKLRIESRLKLGGANAASKQLGIWMAFWSLGSAYRGNYQNWPAIGEIDIMESLNGAARAYETVHCGTSSGGPCLETTGISTSNTMYRSVWYTVAVVVDRTASKTASDWKGESITWLMNEKVLFTVKATTVNNQAAWKALAQTAKFLLLNVAVGGSFPDAVAGVTTPTSATLGGEGSSLEVDYVAVFTS
;
A
#
# COMPACT_ATOMS: atom_id res chain seq x y z
N MET A 1 14.50 74.79 9.15
CA MET A 1 14.43 73.77 10.22
C MET A 1 13.26 74.10 11.11
N VAL A 2 12.36 73.12 11.28
CA VAL A 2 11.27 72.99 12.26
C VAL A 2 10.05 73.92 12.09
N SER A 3 8.90 73.27 11.96
CA SER A 3 7.56 73.76 11.68
C SER A 3 6.74 74.14 12.93
N SER A 4 5.91 75.18 12.76
CA SER A 4 4.77 75.65 13.57
C SER A 4 3.56 74.68 13.51
N PHE A 5 2.95 74.22 14.62
CA PHE A 5 1.91 74.80 15.52
C PHE A 5 0.42 74.60 15.11
N LEU A 6 -0.34 74.03 16.08
CA LEU A 6 -1.80 74.07 16.36
C LEU A 6 -2.77 73.42 15.33
N SER A 7 -3.93 72.83 15.66
CA SER A 7 -4.83 72.94 16.82
C SER A 7 -5.73 71.69 16.98
N GLN A 8 -6.44 71.65 18.10
CA GLN A 8 -7.32 70.61 18.67
C GLN A 8 -8.59 70.27 17.85
N ALA A 9 -9.10 69.03 17.99
CA ALA A 9 -10.53 68.76 18.22
C ALA A 9 -10.75 67.31 18.70
N LEU A 10 -11.45 67.21 19.83
CA LEU A 10 -11.92 66.02 20.52
C LEU A 10 -13.20 65.50 19.84
N LEU A 11 -13.35 64.20 19.60
CA LEU A 11 -14.67 63.56 19.57
C LEU A 11 -14.57 62.14 20.15
N LEU A 12 -15.27 61.94 21.26
CA LEU A 12 -15.47 60.64 21.90
C LEU A 12 -16.36 59.76 21.01
N ALA A 13 -15.97 58.50 20.83
CA ALA A 13 -16.89 57.41 20.56
C ALA A 13 -16.57 56.27 21.53
N ALA A 14 -17.45 56.08 22.50
CA ALA A 14 -17.49 54.90 23.34
C ALA A 14 -18.09 53.74 22.53
N VAL A 15 -17.40 52.60 22.47
CA VAL A 15 -18.05 51.31 22.21
C VAL A 15 -17.44 50.28 23.17
N ALA A 16 -18.35 49.58 23.84
CA ALA A 16 -18.14 48.74 24.99
C ALA A 16 -17.22 47.54 24.74
N PHE A 17 -16.53 47.15 25.81
CA PHE A 17 -15.92 45.84 25.97
C PHE A 17 -17.01 44.76 25.87
N ASP A 18 -16.82 43.81 24.97
CA ASP A 18 -17.42 42.50 25.13
C ASP A 18 -16.32 41.44 25.03
N CYS A 19 -16.16 40.72 26.14
CA CYS A 19 -15.16 39.70 26.34
C CYS A 19 -15.74 38.40 25.77
N ALA A 20 -15.28 37.98 24.59
CA ALA A 20 -15.61 36.66 24.05
C ALA A 20 -14.31 35.89 23.80
N SER A 21 -14.03 34.99 24.74
CA SER A 21 -13.04 33.94 24.66
C SER A 21 -13.11 33.20 23.32
N ALA A 22 -11.98 33.14 22.63
CA ALA A 22 -11.79 32.26 21.48
C ALA A 22 -11.88 30.80 21.94
N PHE A 23 -13.06 30.21 21.79
CA PHE A 23 -13.23 28.76 21.85
C PHE A 23 -12.68 28.16 20.54
N PRO A 24 -11.86 27.09 20.59
CA PRO A 24 -11.47 26.38 19.39
C PRO A 24 -12.73 25.82 18.73
N ALA A 25 -12.86 26.05 17.42
CA ALA A 25 -13.93 25.47 16.61
C ALA A 25 -13.90 23.95 16.79
N HIS A 26 -14.85 23.44 17.58
CA HIS A 26 -15.12 22.03 17.69
C HIS A 26 -15.35 21.47 16.29
N TYR A 27 -14.45 20.59 15.85
CA TYR A 27 -14.69 19.69 14.74
C TYR A 27 -16.00 18.95 15.04
N ARG A 28 -17.07 19.36 14.36
CA ARG A 28 -18.29 18.56 14.33
C ARG A 28 -17.92 17.24 13.69
N HIS A 29 -18.01 16.16 14.46
CA HIS A 29 -18.11 14.81 13.90
C HIS A 29 -19.27 14.83 12.90
N VAL A 30 -18.93 14.86 11.60
CA VAL A 30 -19.89 14.55 10.56
C VAL A 30 -20.16 13.06 10.72
N ALA A 31 -21.30 12.73 11.33
CA ALA A 31 -21.82 11.38 11.29
C ALA A 31 -21.89 10.95 9.81
N PRO A 32 -21.48 9.72 9.46
CA PRO A 32 -21.49 9.26 8.08
C PRO A 32 -22.91 9.37 7.54
N ARG A 33 -23.07 10.19 6.50
CA ARG A 33 -24.29 10.27 5.69
C ARG A 33 -24.55 8.86 5.16
N ALA A 34 -25.77 8.35 5.36
CA ALA A 34 -26.18 7.01 4.95
C ALA A 34 -25.68 6.71 3.53
N THR A 35 -24.68 5.83 3.43
CA THR A 35 -24.17 5.34 2.15
C THR A 35 -25.26 4.49 1.52
N SER A 36 -25.45 4.64 0.20
CA SER A 36 -26.22 3.68 -0.58
C SER A 36 -25.74 2.27 -0.24
N VAL A 37 -26.67 1.36 0.05
CA VAL A 37 -26.37 -0.06 0.28
C VAL A 37 -25.44 -0.56 -0.83
N GLY A 38 -24.20 -0.93 -0.48
CA GLY A 38 -23.24 -1.51 -1.42
C GLY A 38 -22.13 -0.58 -1.98
N VAL A 39 -21.94 0.65 -1.48
CA VAL A 39 -20.81 1.53 -1.89
C VAL A 39 -20.20 2.26 -0.68
N VAL A 40 -18.87 2.40 -0.62
CA VAL A 40 -18.13 3.28 0.31
C VAL A 40 -17.30 4.26 -0.50
N GLY A 41 -17.66 5.55 -0.47
CA GLY A 41 -17.07 6.54 -1.36
C GLY A 41 -17.40 6.24 -2.82
N ASN A 42 -16.37 6.00 -3.64
CA ASN A 42 -16.47 5.52 -5.04
C ASN A 42 -16.30 4.00 -5.19
N ILE A 43 -16.14 3.27 -4.07
CA ILE A 43 -15.75 1.86 -4.09
C ILE A 43 -16.98 0.98 -3.89
N ARG A 44 -17.25 0.09 -4.84
CA ARG A 44 -18.34 -0.89 -4.74
C ARG A 44 -17.96 -2.00 -3.76
N ILE A 45 -18.85 -2.32 -2.82
CA ILE A 45 -18.71 -3.48 -1.95
C ILE A 45 -18.99 -4.74 -2.79
N PRO A 46 -18.06 -5.72 -2.86
CA PRO A 46 -18.28 -6.94 -3.60
C PRO A 46 -19.47 -7.75 -3.08
N THR A 47 -20.18 -8.45 -3.96
CA THR A 47 -21.33 -9.28 -3.58
C THR A 47 -20.93 -10.33 -2.53
N GLY A 48 -21.74 -10.50 -1.49
CA GLY A 48 -21.46 -11.41 -0.38
C GLY A 48 -20.61 -10.80 0.74
N TYR A 49 -20.24 -9.53 0.62
CA TYR A 49 -19.58 -8.75 1.67
C TYR A 49 -20.53 -7.68 2.22
N THR A 50 -20.50 -7.48 3.54
CA THR A 50 -21.46 -6.60 4.23
C THR A 50 -20.80 -5.46 4.99
N THR A 51 -19.52 -5.60 5.33
CA THR A 51 -18.79 -4.62 6.15
C THR A 51 -17.46 -4.24 5.49
N THR A 52 -17.14 -2.95 5.48
CA THR A 52 -15.85 -2.41 5.06
C THR A 52 -14.98 -2.18 6.30
N LEU A 53 -13.83 -2.84 6.35
CA LEU A 53 -12.85 -2.71 7.45
C LEU A 53 -11.85 -1.59 7.19
N PHE A 54 -11.48 -1.40 5.93
CA PHE A 54 -10.61 -0.32 5.47
C PHE A 54 -11.00 0.07 4.06
N SER A 55 -10.88 1.36 3.74
CA SER A 55 -11.01 1.84 2.37
C SER A 55 -10.32 3.19 2.21
N ASP A 56 -9.64 3.37 1.10
CA ASP A 56 -9.21 4.67 0.61
C ASP A 56 -9.38 4.72 -0.91
N GLY A 57 -10.21 5.67 -1.37
CA GLY A 57 -10.39 5.97 -2.80
C GLY A 57 -9.50 7.13 -3.27
N PHE A 58 -8.52 7.52 -2.45
CA PHE A 58 -7.51 8.54 -2.74
C PHE A 58 -8.06 9.91 -3.14
N ALA A 59 -9.26 10.24 -2.64
CA ALA A 59 -9.81 11.58 -2.75
C ALA A 59 -8.93 12.57 -1.96
N GLY A 60 -8.53 13.66 -2.60
CA GLY A 60 -7.65 14.65 -2.00
C GLY A 60 -7.31 15.80 -2.95
N THR A 61 -6.51 16.75 -2.46
CA THR A 61 -6.02 17.86 -3.29
C THR A 61 -5.04 17.35 -4.33
N VAL A 62 -5.22 17.72 -5.59
CA VAL A 62 -4.30 17.35 -6.68
C VAL A 62 -2.86 17.75 -6.32
N GLY A 63 -1.94 16.81 -6.45
CA GLY A 63 -0.52 16.99 -6.14
C GLY A 63 -0.17 16.82 -4.66
N SER A 64 -1.14 16.59 -3.75
CA SER A 64 -0.85 16.34 -2.34
C SER A 64 -0.35 14.91 -2.10
N LEU A 65 0.28 14.69 -0.95
CA LEU A 65 0.51 13.34 -0.42
C LEU A 65 -0.83 12.66 -0.06
N PRO A 66 -0.87 11.31 0.05
CA PRO A 66 -2.04 10.60 0.57
C PRO A 66 -2.34 10.98 2.04
N SER A 67 -3.59 10.79 2.46
CA SER A 67 -4.05 11.18 3.80
C SER A 67 -3.29 10.45 4.91
N THR A 68 -2.79 11.22 5.89
CA THR A 68 -2.12 10.66 7.08
C THR A 68 -3.07 9.99 8.05
N ASP A 69 -4.39 10.21 7.93
CA ASP A 69 -5.41 9.49 8.69
C ASP A 69 -5.59 8.05 8.17
N ARG A 70 -5.01 7.77 7.01
CA ARG A 70 -5.06 6.48 6.33
C ARG A 70 -3.69 5.84 6.23
N TRP A 71 -2.66 6.61 5.90
CA TRP A 71 -1.34 6.09 5.52
C TRP A 71 -0.18 6.68 6.30
N THR A 72 0.77 5.82 6.67
CA THR A 72 2.15 6.19 6.99
C THR A 72 2.99 6.13 5.71
N ILE A 73 3.89 7.08 5.51
CA ILE A 73 4.87 7.05 4.42
C ILE A 73 6.19 6.54 5.00
N ASP A 74 6.67 5.42 4.47
CA ASP A 74 7.97 4.87 4.82
C ASP A 74 9.07 5.68 4.12
N VAL A 75 10.17 5.93 4.83
CA VAL A 75 11.27 6.76 4.35
C VAL A 75 12.62 6.09 4.55
N GLY A 76 13.59 6.42 3.71
CA GLY A 76 14.94 5.87 3.79
C GLY A 76 15.10 4.56 3.04
N THR A 77 16.10 3.79 3.46
CA THR A 77 16.48 2.50 2.85
C THR A 77 16.17 1.31 3.75
N GLN A 78 15.47 1.52 4.87
CA GLN A 78 15.07 0.52 5.85
C GLN A 78 14.12 1.11 6.89
N TYR A 79 13.38 0.26 7.60
CA TYR A 79 12.82 0.65 8.90
C TYR A 79 13.93 0.94 9.91
N THR A 80 13.67 1.82 10.88
CA THR A 80 14.54 1.99 12.04
C THR A 80 14.63 0.68 12.82
N GLY A 81 15.82 0.06 12.84
CA GLY A 81 16.04 -1.26 13.45
C GLY A 81 15.63 -2.45 12.55
N GLY A 82 15.19 -2.21 11.32
CA GLY A 82 14.93 -3.24 10.32
C GLY A 82 16.13 -3.56 9.44
N ALA A 83 15.98 -4.55 8.57
CA ALA A 83 16.99 -4.94 7.61
C ALA A 83 17.35 -3.81 6.64
N ALA A 84 18.66 -3.64 6.37
CA ALA A 84 19.15 -2.68 5.38
C ALA A 84 18.61 -3.01 3.98
N LYS A 85 18.47 -1.97 3.14
CA LYS A 85 17.91 -2.08 1.78
C LYS A 85 16.59 -2.85 1.76
N TRP A 86 15.74 -2.55 2.75
CA TRP A 86 14.43 -3.18 2.97
C TRP A 86 14.45 -4.73 3.01
N GLY A 87 15.62 -5.35 3.24
CA GLY A 87 15.80 -6.81 3.24
C GLY A 87 15.90 -7.45 1.85
N THR A 88 15.71 -6.68 0.77
CA THR A 88 15.64 -7.19 -0.62
C THR A 88 16.86 -6.80 -1.45
N GLY A 89 17.73 -5.93 -0.93
CA GLY A 89 18.87 -5.41 -1.69
C GLY A 89 18.50 -4.29 -2.66
N GLU A 90 17.27 -3.78 -2.61
CA GLU A 90 16.80 -2.66 -3.43
C GLU A 90 17.64 -1.36 -3.23
N THR A 91 17.60 -0.48 -4.23
CA THR A 91 18.60 0.60 -4.39
C THR A 91 18.07 2.01 -4.14
N GLN A 92 16.74 2.18 -4.14
CA GLN A 92 16.12 3.48 -3.95
C GLN A 92 16.05 3.89 -2.49
N THR A 93 16.03 5.19 -2.26
CA THR A 93 15.61 5.78 -0.98
C THR A 93 14.13 6.13 -1.07
N TYR A 94 13.26 5.52 -0.27
CA TYR A 94 11.87 5.96 -0.19
C TYR A 94 11.80 7.36 0.44
N ALA A 95 10.94 8.22 -0.09
CA ALA A 95 10.89 9.62 0.31
C ALA A 95 9.45 10.12 0.47
N LYS A 96 9.24 10.94 1.50
CA LYS A 96 8.02 11.73 1.70
C LYS A 96 8.03 12.94 0.77
N SER A 97 7.83 12.71 -0.52
CA SER A 97 7.87 13.74 -1.56
C SER A 97 6.75 13.56 -2.58
N THR A 98 6.17 14.66 -3.03
CA THR A 98 5.14 14.67 -4.09
C THR A 98 5.69 14.29 -5.47
N SER A 99 7.02 14.28 -5.63
CA SER A 99 7.67 13.67 -6.80
C SER A 99 7.54 12.15 -6.84
N ASN A 100 7.33 11.51 -5.68
CA ASN A 100 7.29 10.07 -5.53
C ASN A 100 5.89 9.53 -5.19
N LEU A 101 5.08 10.32 -4.49
CA LEU A 101 3.73 9.96 -4.05
C LEU A 101 2.81 11.17 -4.24
N LYS A 102 1.80 11.08 -5.10
CA LYS A 102 0.84 12.19 -5.24
C LYS A 102 -0.57 11.73 -5.57
N ILE A 103 -1.56 12.50 -5.11
CA ILE A 103 -2.93 12.42 -5.62
C ILE A 103 -2.98 13.06 -7.01
N THR A 104 -3.50 12.34 -8.00
CA THR A 104 -3.62 12.83 -9.37
C THR A 104 -4.87 13.69 -9.54
N ALA A 105 -5.00 14.35 -10.69
CA ALA A 105 -6.22 15.07 -11.07
C ALA A 105 -7.45 14.15 -11.20
N ALA A 106 -7.24 12.85 -11.42
CA ALA A 106 -8.29 11.85 -11.50
C ALA A 106 -8.73 11.30 -10.13
N GLY A 107 -8.10 11.76 -9.03
CA GLY A 107 -8.38 11.24 -7.68
C GLY A 107 -7.76 9.87 -7.41
N THR A 108 -6.65 9.55 -8.08
CA THR A 108 -5.90 8.30 -7.88
C THR A 108 -4.59 8.58 -7.14
N LEU A 109 -4.00 7.59 -6.48
CA LEU A 109 -2.63 7.66 -5.99
C LEU A 109 -1.65 7.27 -7.10
N LEU A 110 -0.61 8.07 -7.30
CA LEU A 110 0.51 7.74 -8.19
C LEU A 110 1.80 7.56 -7.39
N ILE A 111 2.42 6.38 -7.52
CA ILE A 111 3.71 6.05 -6.92
C ILE A 111 4.77 6.01 -8.02
N THR A 112 5.74 6.93 -7.97
CA THR A 112 6.69 7.16 -9.05
C THR A 112 8.14 6.95 -8.59
N PRO A 113 8.87 5.98 -9.19
CA PRO A 113 10.31 5.88 -9.01
C PRO A 113 11.00 6.99 -9.82
N VAL A 114 11.85 7.79 -9.19
CA VAL A 114 12.54 8.92 -9.82
C VAL A 114 14.04 8.64 -9.87
N LYS A 115 14.59 8.70 -11.08
CA LYS A 115 16.04 8.59 -11.34
C LYS A 115 16.63 9.98 -11.43
N THR A 116 17.68 10.25 -10.65
CA THR A 116 18.44 11.51 -10.73
C THR A 116 19.90 11.20 -11.02
N THR A 117 20.53 11.96 -11.92
CA THR A 117 21.97 11.87 -12.17
C THR A 117 22.61 13.23 -11.91
N THR A 118 23.47 13.30 -10.90
CA THR A 118 24.20 14.51 -10.53
C THR A 118 25.69 14.17 -10.44
N ASN A 119 26.54 14.94 -11.12
CA ASN A 119 28.00 14.73 -11.15
C ASN A 119 28.40 13.28 -11.48
N GLY A 120 27.73 12.68 -12.47
CA GLY A 120 27.97 11.29 -12.90
C GLY A 120 27.44 10.21 -11.95
N LYS A 121 26.93 10.56 -10.76
CA LYS A 121 26.32 9.62 -9.83
C LYS A 121 24.81 9.54 -10.07
N THR A 122 24.33 8.33 -10.33
CA THR A 122 22.89 8.05 -10.43
C THR A 122 22.34 7.61 -9.08
N THR A 123 21.22 8.19 -8.66
CA THR A 123 20.45 7.82 -7.47
C THR A 123 18.99 7.62 -7.83
N TRP A 124 18.29 6.86 -6.97
CA TRP A 124 16.87 6.59 -7.10
C TRP A 124 16.12 7.00 -5.84
N THR A 125 14.96 7.63 -6.03
CA THR A 125 13.94 7.75 -4.99
C THR A 125 12.65 7.09 -5.43
N SER A 126 11.79 6.71 -4.48
CA SER A 126 10.46 6.21 -4.79
C SER A 126 9.51 6.41 -3.61
N GLY A 127 8.29 5.88 -3.71
CA GLY A 127 7.29 5.89 -2.65
C GLY A 127 7.01 4.49 -2.09
N ARG A 128 6.80 4.43 -0.78
CA ARG A 128 6.29 3.27 -0.03
C ARG A 128 5.34 3.80 1.04
N ILE A 129 4.16 3.21 1.13
CA ILE A 129 3.15 3.59 2.14
C ILE A 129 2.55 2.35 2.78
N GLU A 130 2.10 2.50 4.02
CA GLU A 130 1.36 1.49 4.76
C GLU A 130 0.10 2.09 5.39
N ASN A 131 -0.98 1.33 5.53
CA ASN A 131 -2.13 1.86 6.29
C ASN A 131 -1.73 2.09 7.75
N ILE A 132 -2.23 3.12 8.43
CA ILE A 132 -1.94 3.33 9.85
C ILE A 132 -2.55 2.21 10.70
N LYS A 133 -1.97 1.97 11.88
CA LYS A 133 -2.30 0.84 12.76
C LYS A 133 -3.79 0.72 13.14
N THR A 134 -4.52 1.84 13.21
CA THR A 134 -5.97 1.84 13.50
C THR A 134 -6.80 1.18 12.41
N TRP A 135 -6.24 1.01 11.21
CA TRP A 135 -6.86 0.36 10.06
C TRP A 135 -6.36 -1.07 9.83
N ASP A 136 -5.58 -1.64 10.75
CA ASP A 136 -5.22 -3.04 10.69
C ASP A 136 -6.49 -3.92 10.77
N PHE A 137 -6.47 -5.05 10.06
CA PHE A 137 -7.65 -5.91 9.90
C PHE A 137 -7.31 -7.38 10.08
N THR A 138 -8.32 -8.19 10.43
CA THR A 138 -8.17 -9.64 10.62
C THR A 138 -9.32 -10.35 9.93
N ALA A 139 -9.06 -11.49 9.29
CA ALA A 139 -10.12 -12.37 8.82
C ALA A 139 -10.77 -13.09 10.01
N ALA A 140 -12.05 -12.82 10.28
CA ALA A 140 -12.77 -13.47 11.37
C ALA A 140 -13.05 -14.96 11.08
N VAL A 141 -13.15 -15.78 12.13
CA VAL A 141 -13.60 -17.17 12.03
C VAL A 141 -15.00 -17.22 11.40
N GLY A 142 -15.25 -18.17 10.50
CA GLY A 142 -16.54 -18.33 9.84
C GLY A 142 -16.85 -17.28 8.76
N LYS A 143 -15.91 -16.38 8.45
CA LYS A 143 -16.10 -15.28 7.49
C LYS A 143 -15.11 -15.34 6.33
N LYS A 144 -15.40 -14.60 5.26
CA LYS A 144 -14.44 -14.26 4.21
C LYS A 144 -13.93 -12.86 4.44
N LEU A 145 -12.62 -12.68 4.35
CA LEU A 145 -11.98 -11.38 4.21
C LEU A 145 -11.61 -11.19 2.74
N ARG A 146 -11.87 -10.03 2.16
CA ARG A 146 -11.40 -9.66 0.83
C ARG A 146 -10.55 -8.41 0.93
N ILE A 147 -9.33 -8.49 0.41
CA ILE A 147 -8.41 -7.38 0.23
C ILE A 147 -8.40 -7.09 -1.27
N GLU A 148 -8.60 -5.83 -1.67
CA GLU A 148 -8.76 -5.48 -3.08
C GLU A 148 -8.15 -4.12 -3.39
N SER A 149 -7.63 -3.98 -4.61
CA SER A 149 -7.29 -2.70 -5.19
C SER A 149 -7.61 -2.69 -6.68
N ARG A 150 -8.03 -1.54 -7.20
CA ARG A 150 -8.00 -1.25 -8.64
C ARG A 150 -6.76 -0.44 -8.95
N LEU A 151 -5.88 -0.98 -9.79
CA LEU A 151 -4.58 -0.40 -10.07
C LEU A 151 -4.16 -0.60 -11.54
N LYS A 152 -3.16 0.17 -11.96
CA LYS A 152 -2.61 0.19 -13.31
C LYS A 152 -1.09 0.29 -13.23
N LEU A 153 -0.42 -0.62 -13.93
CA LEU A 153 1.04 -0.61 -14.07
C LEU A 153 1.47 0.40 -15.14
N GLY A 154 2.47 1.23 -14.84
CA GLY A 154 3.08 2.14 -15.81
C GLY A 154 3.68 1.38 -16.99
N GLY A 155 3.30 1.78 -18.21
CA GLY A 155 3.70 1.12 -19.45
C GLY A 155 4.20 2.04 -20.55
N ALA A 156 4.34 3.34 -20.30
CA ALA A 156 4.82 4.27 -21.32
C ALA A 156 6.33 4.06 -21.62
N ASN A 157 7.10 3.59 -20.63
CA ASN A 157 8.46 3.12 -20.87
C ASN A 157 8.43 1.69 -21.44
N ALA A 158 9.22 1.43 -22.48
CA ALA A 158 9.38 0.08 -23.01
C ALA A 158 9.87 -0.89 -21.92
N ALA A 159 9.48 -2.17 -22.00
CA ALA A 159 9.83 -3.18 -21.00
C ALA A 159 11.36 -3.27 -20.74
N SER A 160 12.16 -3.20 -21.81
CA SER A 160 13.64 -3.19 -21.73
C SER A 160 14.23 -1.97 -21.02
N LYS A 161 13.43 -0.92 -20.79
CA LYS A 161 13.80 0.28 -20.03
C LYS A 161 13.29 0.26 -18.60
N GLN A 162 12.74 -0.86 -18.14
CA GLN A 162 12.17 -0.99 -16.79
C GLN A 162 12.82 -2.12 -15.97
N LEU A 163 13.99 -2.64 -16.38
CA LEU A 163 14.75 -3.61 -15.58
C LEU A 163 15.04 -3.05 -14.18
N GLY A 164 14.61 -3.76 -13.14
CA GLY A 164 14.69 -3.35 -11.74
C GLY A 164 13.45 -2.60 -11.22
N ILE A 165 12.57 -2.07 -12.06
CA ILE A 165 11.33 -1.46 -11.55
C ILE A 165 10.45 -2.58 -11.00
N TRP A 166 10.04 -2.49 -9.74
CA TRP A 166 9.28 -3.51 -9.01
C TRP A 166 8.11 -2.88 -8.28
N MET A 167 6.90 -3.06 -8.80
CA MET A 167 5.65 -2.54 -8.25
C MET A 167 5.01 -3.60 -7.37
N ALA A 168 4.51 -3.23 -6.20
CA ALA A 168 3.89 -4.18 -5.28
C ALA A 168 2.63 -3.61 -4.58
N PHE A 169 1.61 -4.45 -4.45
CA PHE A 169 0.48 -4.33 -3.54
C PHE A 169 0.39 -5.60 -2.71
N TRP A 170 0.52 -5.48 -1.40
CA TRP A 170 0.77 -6.63 -0.52
C TRP A 170 0.30 -6.35 0.90
N SER A 171 0.31 -7.39 1.73
CA SER A 171 -0.03 -7.30 3.14
C SER A 171 0.94 -8.08 4.01
N LEU A 172 1.20 -7.57 5.21
CA LEU A 172 2.11 -8.16 6.17
C LEU A 172 1.46 -8.22 7.55
N GLY A 173 1.85 -9.18 8.39
CA GLY A 173 1.30 -9.27 9.75
C GLY A 173 1.65 -8.07 10.61
N SER A 174 0.65 -7.49 11.28
CA SER A 174 0.73 -6.25 12.07
C SER A 174 1.83 -6.25 13.13
N ALA A 175 2.19 -7.42 13.69
CA ALA A 175 3.26 -7.52 14.68
C ALA A 175 4.67 -7.42 14.08
N TYR A 176 4.80 -7.22 12.76
CA TYR A 176 6.06 -6.84 12.14
C TYR A 176 6.46 -5.41 12.53
N ARG A 177 5.49 -4.49 12.66
CA ARG A 177 5.74 -3.11 13.09
C ARG A 177 6.34 -3.07 14.48
N GLY A 178 7.51 -2.43 14.58
CA GLY A 178 8.28 -2.34 15.82
C GLY A 178 9.09 -3.59 16.17
N ASN A 179 8.98 -4.67 15.40
CA ASN A 179 9.83 -5.85 15.53
C ASN A 179 10.87 -5.89 14.40
N TYR A 180 10.41 -5.84 13.15
CA TYR A 180 11.21 -5.81 11.91
C TYR A 180 12.20 -6.99 11.70
N GLN A 181 12.17 -8.02 12.55
CA GLN A 181 13.08 -9.17 12.54
C GLN A 181 12.35 -10.53 12.51
N ASN A 182 11.01 -10.52 12.42
CA ASN A 182 10.15 -11.70 12.51
C ASN A 182 9.54 -12.14 11.17
N TRP A 183 10.07 -11.67 10.05
CA TRP A 183 9.77 -12.22 8.73
C TRP A 183 10.57 -13.52 8.50
N PRO A 184 10.03 -14.58 7.84
CA PRO A 184 8.69 -14.68 7.25
C PRO A 184 7.64 -15.23 8.23
N ALA A 185 8.02 -15.55 9.47
CA ALA A 185 7.14 -16.16 10.47
C ALA A 185 5.87 -15.37 10.77
N ILE A 186 5.87 -14.06 10.52
CA ILE A 186 4.73 -13.16 10.71
C ILE A 186 3.65 -13.24 9.61
N GLY A 187 3.97 -13.88 8.49
CA GLY A 187 3.08 -14.11 7.35
C GLY A 187 2.93 -12.88 6.45
N GLU A 188 3.20 -13.07 5.17
CA GLU A 188 3.08 -12.09 4.09
C GLU A 188 2.15 -12.64 2.99
N ILE A 189 1.36 -11.75 2.39
CA ILE A 189 0.51 -12.07 1.25
C ILE A 189 0.73 -11.00 0.19
N ASP A 190 1.39 -11.37 -0.90
CA ASP A 190 1.65 -10.52 -2.05
C ASP A 190 0.48 -10.64 -3.02
N ILE A 191 -0.35 -9.60 -3.06
CA ILE A 191 -1.60 -9.58 -3.82
C ILE A 191 -1.29 -9.34 -5.30
N MET A 192 -0.30 -8.51 -5.59
CA MET A 192 0.24 -8.28 -6.92
C MET A 192 1.67 -7.74 -6.80
N GLU A 193 2.62 -8.43 -7.43
CA GLU A 193 3.93 -7.89 -7.73
C GLU A 193 4.20 -7.89 -9.23
N SER A 194 4.81 -6.83 -9.77
CA SER A 194 5.22 -6.78 -11.18
C SER A 194 6.58 -6.14 -11.31
N LEU A 195 7.47 -6.78 -12.09
CA LEU A 195 8.86 -6.38 -12.19
C LEU A 195 9.38 -6.33 -13.63
N ASN A 196 10.52 -5.67 -13.83
CA ASN A 196 11.32 -5.68 -15.06
C ASN A 196 10.59 -5.26 -16.34
N GLY A 197 9.54 -4.45 -16.23
CA GLY A 197 8.76 -4.07 -17.42
C GLY A 197 7.91 -5.20 -18.01
N ALA A 198 7.88 -6.38 -17.39
CA ALA A 198 7.12 -7.52 -17.90
C ALA A 198 5.60 -7.26 -17.82
N ALA A 199 4.84 -7.80 -18.79
CA ALA A 199 3.38 -7.85 -18.75
C ALA A 199 2.90 -9.04 -17.90
N ARG A 200 3.38 -9.08 -16.66
CA ARG A 200 3.18 -10.19 -15.73
C ARG A 200 3.01 -9.66 -14.30
N ALA A 201 2.13 -10.32 -13.56
CA ALA A 201 1.98 -10.21 -12.12
C ALA A 201 2.39 -11.53 -11.46
N TYR A 202 2.87 -11.43 -10.22
CA TYR A 202 3.18 -12.53 -9.33
C TYR A 202 2.29 -12.43 -8.09
N GLU A 203 1.83 -13.58 -7.64
CA GLU A 203 0.94 -13.73 -6.49
C GLU A 203 1.54 -14.77 -5.55
N THR A 204 1.85 -14.37 -4.31
CA THR A 204 2.70 -15.16 -3.41
C THR A 204 2.24 -15.10 -1.97
N VAL A 205 2.53 -16.16 -1.20
CA VAL A 205 2.59 -16.10 0.27
C VAL A 205 3.97 -16.45 0.78
N HIS A 206 4.43 -15.70 1.77
CA HIS A 206 5.61 -16.01 2.57
C HIS A 206 5.23 -16.33 4.01
N CYS A 207 5.77 -17.41 4.56
CA CYS A 207 5.45 -17.89 5.89
C CYS A 207 6.44 -18.90 6.47
N GLY A 208 6.41 -19.04 7.79
CA GLY A 208 7.23 -20.01 8.52
C GLY A 208 8.66 -19.53 8.69
N THR A 209 9.62 -20.23 8.09
CA THR A 209 11.06 -20.02 8.34
C THR A 209 11.82 -19.87 7.03
N SER A 210 12.80 -18.96 7.01
CA SER A 210 13.75 -18.83 5.91
C SER A 210 15.10 -19.49 6.26
N SER A 211 15.78 -20.22 5.37
CA SER A 211 15.37 -20.62 4.00
C SER A 211 14.57 -21.94 4.02
N GLY A 212 13.66 -22.11 3.06
CA GLY A 212 12.77 -23.26 2.92
C GLY A 212 11.50 -23.14 3.76
N GLY A 213 11.35 -24.03 4.73
CA GLY A 213 10.14 -24.09 5.54
C GLY A 213 8.87 -24.47 4.76
N PRO A 214 7.68 -24.34 5.36
CA PRO A 214 6.42 -24.78 4.75
C PRO A 214 6.02 -23.96 3.52
N CYS A 215 6.66 -22.80 3.30
CA CYS A 215 6.32 -21.86 2.24
C CYS A 215 7.45 -21.67 1.21
N LEU A 216 8.50 -22.51 1.26
CA LEU A 216 9.58 -22.55 0.26
C LEU A 216 10.38 -21.25 0.13
N GLU A 217 10.75 -20.68 1.27
CA GLU A 217 11.44 -19.40 1.36
C GLU A 217 12.85 -19.41 0.74
N THR A 218 13.27 -18.35 0.07
CA THR A 218 12.60 -17.05 -0.08
C THR A 218 11.71 -16.95 -1.33
N THR A 219 11.44 -18.06 -2.02
CA THR A 219 10.59 -18.06 -3.22
C THR A 219 9.13 -17.81 -2.85
N GLY A 220 8.66 -18.37 -1.74
CA GLY A 220 7.26 -18.36 -1.38
C GLY A 220 6.46 -19.44 -2.14
N ILE A 221 5.19 -19.61 -1.76
CA ILE A 221 4.24 -20.40 -2.55
C ILE A 221 3.59 -19.44 -3.55
N SER A 222 4.04 -19.52 -4.80
CA SER A 222 3.74 -18.49 -5.81
C SER A 222 3.10 -19.03 -7.07
N THR A 223 2.47 -18.12 -7.81
CA THR A 223 2.17 -18.27 -9.23
C THR A 223 2.56 -17.01 -10.00
N SER A 224 2.38 -17.02 -11.32
CA SER A 224 2.43 -15.79 -12.12
C SER A 224 1.39 -15.80 -13.22
N ASN A 225 0.84 -14.62 -13.50
CA ASN A 225 -0.26 -14.43 -14.46
C ASN A 225 0.02 -13.27 -15.39
N THR A 226 -0.59 -13.28 -16.58
CA THR A 226 -0.45 -12.17 -17.53
C THR A 226 -1.21 -10.96 -16.99
N MET A 227 -0.52 -9.82 -16.93
CA MET A 227 -1.10 -8.53 -16.56
C MET A 227 -0.50 -7.45 -17.44
N TYR A 228 -1.29 -6.90 -18.36
CA TYR A 228 -0.79 -5.90 -19.31
C TYR A 228 -0.55 -4.56 -18.63
N ARG A 229 0.43 -3.81 -19.15
CA ARG A 229 0.74 -2.46 -18.68
C ARG A 229 -0.23 -1.45 -19.29
N SER A 230 -0.37 -0.30 -18.63
CA SER A 230 -1.30 0.78 -19.01
C SER A 230 -2.77 0.37 -19.04
N VAL A 231 -3.14 -0.76 -18.44
CA VAL A 231 -4.51 -1.26 -18.30
C VAL A 231 -4.89 -1.30 -16.83
N TRP A 232 -6.12 -0.88 -16.52
CA TRP A 232 -6.67 -0.99 -15.17
C TRP A 232 -7.13 -2.42 -14.89
N TYR A 233 -6.68 -2.95 -13.77
CA TYR A 233 -7.12 -4.24 -13.24
C TYR A 233 -7.62 -4.07 -11.81
N THR A 234 -8.66 -4.81 -11.45
CA THR A 234 -8.99 -5.06 -10.05
C THR A 234 -8.27 -6.33 -9.62
N VAL A 235 -7.31 -6.21 -8.71
CA VAL A 235 -6.63 -7.35 -8.09
C VAL A 235 -7.14 -7.55 -6.67
N ALA A 236 -7.32 -8.80 -6.26
CA ALA A 236 -7.84 -9.11 -4.95
C ALA A 236 -7.28 -10.41 -4.38
N VAL A 237 -7.30 -10.51 -3.06
CA VAL A 237 -7.14 -11.76 -2.31
C VAL A 237 -8.37 -11.97 -1.45
N VAL A 238 -8.88 -13.21 -1.44
CA VAL A 238 -9.92 -13.67 -0.52
C VAL A 238 -9.31 -14.68 0.45
N VAL A 239 -9.29 -14.33 1.73
CA VAL A 239 -9.01 -15.27 2.83
C VAL A 239 -10.35 -15.85 3.27
N ASP A 240 -10.58 -17.12 2.96
CA ASP A 240 -11.82 -17.82 3.26
C ASP A 240 -11.67 -18.68 4.51
N ARG A 241 -12.35 -18.28 5.59
CA ARG A 241 -12.42 -19.01 6.85
C ARG A 241 -13.83 -19.52 7.17
N THR A 242 -14.69 -19.62 6.17
CA THR A 242 -16.11 -19.99 6.36
C THR A 242 -16.31 -21.42 6.86
N ALA A 243 -15.38 -22.33 6.56
CA ALA A 243 -15.40 -23.71 7.06
C ALA A 243 -14.99 -23.81 8.55
N SER A 244 -14.39 -22.78 9.13
CA SER A 244 -13.83 -22.82 10.49
C SER A 244 -14.89 -22.45 11.53
N LYS A 245 -15.04 -23.30 12.56
CA LYS A 245 -15.91 -23.00 13.73
C LYS A 245 -15.12 -22.36 14.88
N THR A 246 -13.83 -22.67 14.95
CA THR A 246 -12.87 -22.14 15.91
C THR A 246 -11.56 -21.76 15.20
N ALA A 247 -10.67 -21.03 15.86
CA ALA A 247 -9.35 -20.74 15.30
C ALA A 247 -8.49 -22.00 15.07
N SER A 248 -8.75 -23.09 15.82
CA SER A 248 -8.10 -24.39 15.63
C SER A 248 -8.61 -25.16 14.41
N ASP A 249 -9.76 -24.79 13.83
CA ASP A 249 -10.34 -25.47 12.66
C ASP A 249 -9.80 -24.88 11.35
N TRP A 250 -8.48 -24.85 11.21
CA TRP A 250 -7.80 -24.09 10.16
C TRP A 250 -7.67 -24.85 8.83
N LYS A 251 -7.75 -26.20 8.83
CA LYS A 251 -7.48 -27.02 7.64
C LYS A 251 -8.46 -26.80 6.48
N GLY A 252 -9.65 -26.27 6.75
CA GLY A 252 -10.64 -25.92 5.73
C GLY A 252 -10.47 -24.51 5.15
N GLU A 253 -9.52 -23.72 5.66
CA GLU A 253 -9.30 -22.34 5.23
C GLU A 253 -8.50 -22.29 3.90
N SER A 254 -8.64 -21.19 3.17
CA SER A 254 -7.87 -20.94 1.94
C SER A 254 -7.58 -19.45 1.72
N ILE A 255 -6.58 -19.16 0.89
CA ILE A 255 -6.26 -17.83 0.37
C ILE A 255 -6.33 -17.93 -1.15
N THR A 256 -7.16 -17.11 -1.80
CA THR A 256 -7.40 -17.14 -3.24
C THR A 256 -7.18 -15.77 -3.88
N TRP A 257 -6.35 -15.72 -4.92
CA TRP A 257 -6.09 -14.51 -5.69
C TRP A 257 -7.03 -14.42 -6.87
N LEU A 258 -7.47 -13.19 -7.15
CA LEU A 258 -8.35 -12.87 -8.25
C LEU A 258 -7.81 -11.66 -9.01
N MET A 259 -8.03 -11.66 -10.32
CA MET A 259 -7.83 -10.50 -11.19
C MET A 259 -9.06 -10.33 -12.07
N ASN A 260 -9.71 -9.16 -11.96
CA ASN A 260 -11.01 -8.88 -12.58
C ASN A 260 -12.05 -9.99 -12.30
N GLU A 261 -12.18 -10.37 -11.02
CA GLU A 261 -13.00 -11.49 -10.53
C GLU A 261 -12.64 -12.90 -11.05
N LYS A 262 -11.65 -13.04 -11.91
CA LYS A 262 -11.16 -14.35 -12.34
C LYS A 262 -10.18 -14.91 -11.30
N VAL A 263 -10.46 -16.10 -10.79
CA VAL A 263 -9.53 -16.84 -9.92
C VAL A 263 -8.24 -17.16 -10.68
N LEU A 264 -7.11 -16.82 -10.07
CA LEU A 264 -5.78 -17.07 -10.61
C LEU A 264 -5.07 -18.21 -9.88
N PHE A 265 -5.22 -18.23 -8.55
CA PHE A 265 -4.42 -19.07 -7.68
C PHE A 265 -5.13 -19.26 -6.34
N THR A 266 -4.97 -20.45 -5.76
CA THR A 266 -5.48 -20.75 -4.42
C THR A 266 -4.43 -21.53 -3.64
N VAL A 267 -4.06 -21.01 -2.47
CA VAL A 267 -3.29 -21.74 -1.48
C VAL A 267 -4.25 -22.22 -0.40
N LYS A 268 -4.26 -23.53 -0.16
CA LYS A 268 -5.06 -24.12 0.92
C LYS A 268 -4.21 -24.24 2.19
N ALA A 269 -4.87 -24.18 3.33
CA ALA A 269 -4.27 -24.53 4.62
C ALA A 269 -3.49 -25.86 4.57
N THR A 270 -4.09 -26.87 3.94
CA THR A 270 -3.48 -28.20 3.79
C THR A 270 -2.29 -28.25 2.83
N THR A 271 -2.12 -27.26 1.95
CA THR A 271 -0.91 -27.12 1.12
C THR A 271 0.27 -26.65 1.98
N VAL A 272 0.06 -25.64 2.82
CA VAL A 272 1.08 -25.17 3.78
C VAL A 272 1.34 -26.22 4.87
N ASN A 273 0.30 -26.96 5.25
CA ASN A 273 0.31 -28.07 6.21
C ASN A 273 1.07 -27.77 7.53
N ASN A 274 1.05 -26.51 7.97
CA ASN A 274 1.68 -26.06 9.21
C ASN A 274 0.77 -25.04 9.89
N GLN A 275 0.26 -25.40 11.08
CA GLN A 275 -0.74 -24.58 11.77
C GLN A 275 -0.22 -23.20 12.19
N ALA A 276 1.04 -23.10 12.62
CA ALA A 276 1.61 -21.82 13.06
C ALA A 276 1.82 -20.88 11.87
N ALA A 277 2.37 -21.38 10.77
CA ALA A 277 2.52 -20.64 9.52
C ALA A 277 1.16 -20.20 8.95
N TRP A 278 0.18 -21.11 8.95
CA TRP A 278 -1.16 -20.79 8.47
C TRP A 278 -1.88 -19.76 9.35
N LYS A 279 -1.77 -19.88 10.68
CA LYS A 279 -2.26 -18.88 11.62
C LYS A 279 -1.68 -17.51 11.30
N ALA A 280 -0.37 -17.44 11.07
CA ALA A 280 0.31 -16.20 10.70
C ALA A 280 -0.19 -15.63 9.38
N LEU A 281 -0.49 -16.44 8.36
CA LEU A 281 -1.04 -15.96 7.09
C LEU A 281 -2.49 -15.45 7.21
N ALA A 282 -3.37 -16.25 7.79
CA ALA A 282 -4.82 -16.09 7.61
C ALA A 282 -5.57 -15.59 8.86
N GLN A 283 -4.96 -15.64 10.04
CA GLN A 283 -5.70 -15.50 11.31
C GLN A 283 -5.20 -14.37 12.21
N THR A 284 -4.02 -13.81 11.94
CA THR A 284 -3.49 -12.65 12.66
C THR A 284 -3.86 -11.34 11.97
N ALA A 285 -3.78 -10.24 12.72
CA ALA A 285 -3.98 -8.92 12.17
C ALA A 285 -2.94 -8.61 11.08
N LYS A 286 -3.38 -7.95 10.02
CA LYS A 286 -2.61 -7.55 8.85
C LYS A 286 -2.68 -6.05 8.63
N PHE A 287 -1.66 -5.52 7.96
CA PHE A 287 -1.66 -4.20 7.34
C PHE A 287 -1.26 -4.32 5.86
N LEU A 288 -1.58 -3.30 5.10
CA LEU A 288 -1.38 -3.19 3.66
C LEU A 288 -0.19 -2.30 3.37
N LEU A 289 0.48 -2.63 2.28
CA LEU A 289 1.58 -1.85 1.73
C LEU A 289 1.38 -1.65 0.23
N LEU A 290 1.83 -0.48 -0.24
CA LEU A 290 1.96 -0.15 -1.65
C LEU A 290 3.33 0.50 -1.86
N ASN A 291 4.08 0.03 -2.85
CA ASN A 291 5.37 0.63 -3.20
C ASN A 291 5.77 0.39 -4.65
N VAL A 292 6.78 1.15 -5.09
CA VAL A 292 7.57 0.84 -6.27
C VAL A 292 9.04 0.79 -5.87
N ALA A 293 9.61 -0.40 -5.70
CA ALA A 293 11.03 -0.62 -5.48
C ALA A 293 11.83 -0.48 -6.78
N VAL A 294 13.15 -0.30 -6.65
CA VAL A 294 14.10 -0.22 -7.77
C VAL A 294 15.31 -1.12 -7.51
N GLY A 295 15.44 -2.17 -8.32
CA GLY A 295 16.42 -3.24 -8.15
C GLY A 295 15.99 -4.22 -7.07
N GLY A 296 16.95 -5.02 -6.61
CA GLY A 296 16.74 -6.02 -5.56
C GLY A 296 16.79 -7.44 -6.10
N SER A 297 16.87 -8.40 -5.18
CA SER A 297 17.12 -9.81 -5.48
C SER A 297 16.07 -10.42 -6.41
N PHE A 298 14.80 -10.02 -6.30
CA PHE A 298 13.73 -10.60 -7.13
C PHE A 298 13.81 -10.11 -8.60
N PRO A 299 13.84 -8.80 -8.90
CA PRO A 299 14.12 -8.33 -10.26
C PRO A 299 15.42 -8.90 -10.84
N ASP A 300 16.48 -9.01 -10.05
CA ASP A 300 17.77 -9.56 -10.49
C ASP A 300 17.66 -11.04 -10.88
N ALA A 301 17.02 -11.85 -10.04
CA ALA A 301 16.84 -13.27 -10.27
C ALA A 301 16.00 -13.54 -11.54
N VAL A 302 14.95 -12.75 -11.79
CA VAL A 302 14.11 -12.90 -12.99
C VAL A 302 14.82 -12.39 -14.25
N ALA A 303 15.62 -11.31 -14.13
CA ALA A 303 16.37 -10.77 -15.27
C ALA A 303 17.62 -11.59 -15.61
N GLY A 304 18.17 -12.35 -14.66
CA GLY A 304 19.46 -13.02 -14.79
C GLY A 304 20.66 -12.07 -14.77
N VAL A 305 20.46 -10.80 -14.41
CA VAL A 305 21.48 -9.74 -14.34
C VAL A 305 21.16 -8.80 -13.19
N THR A 306 22.15 -8.07 -12.67
CA THR A 306 21.91 -7.03 -11.67
C THR A 306 21.11 -5.86 -12.25
N THR A 307 20.10 -5.43 -11.51
CA THR A 307 19.19 -4.33 -11.84
C THR A 307 19.16 -3.30 -10.70
N PRO A 308 18.81 -2.03 -10.97
CA PRO A 308 18.53 -1.44 -12.27
C PRO A 308 19.78 -1.34 -13.15
N THR A 309 19.59 -1.24 -14.45
CA THR A 309 20.68 -0.98 -15.40
C THR A 309 20.84 0.52 -15.65
N SER A 310 21.93 0.94 -16.30
CA SER A 310 22.10 2.33 -16.74
C SER A 310 20.97 2.77 -17.70
N ALA A 311 20.38 1.82 -18.44
CA ALA A 311 19.27 2.06 -19.37
C ALA A 311 17.89 2.12 -18.69
N THR A 312 17.77 1.74 -17.41
CA THR A 312 16.49 1.76 -16.68
C THR A 312 16.01 3.20 -16.50
N LEU A 313 14.73 3.43 -16.79
CA LEU A 313 14.02 4.69 -16.70
C LEU A 313 13.00 4.67 -15.56
N GLY A 314 12.90 5.79 -14.84
CA GLY A 314 11.85 6.05 -13.87
C GLY A 314 10.72 6.88 -14.48
N GLY A 315 10.08 7.70 -13.64
CA GLY A 315 8.98 8.58 -14.02
C GLY A 315 7.64 7.85 -14.15
N GLU A 316 6.62 8.56 -14.62
CA GLU A 316 5.25 8.03 -14.74
C GLU A 316 5.15 6.83 -15.71
N GLY A 317 6.10 6.70 -16.64
CA GLY A 317 6.19 5.51 -17.49
C GLY A 317 6.53 4.21 -16.75
N SER A 318 7.01 4.33 -15.50
CA SER A 318 7.42 3.25 -14.59
C SER A 318 6.71 3.35 -13.23
N SER A 319 5.57 4.05 -13.15
CA SER A 319 4.82 4.24 -11.89
C SER A 319 3.79 3.15 -11.64
N LEU A 320 3.34 3.02 -10.39
CA LEU A 320 2.11 2.32 -10.03
C LEU A 320 1.01 3.37 -9.81
N GLU A 321 -0.11 3.27 -10.53
CA GLU A 321 -1.28 4.12 -10.31
C GLU A 321 -2.39 3.30 -9.65
N VAL A 322 -2.99 3.84 -8.58
CA VAL A 322 -3.95 3.14 -7.72
C VAL A 322 -5.21 3.99 -7.58
N ASP A 323 -6.34 3.45 -8.02
CA ASP A 323 -7.64 4.11 -7.94
C ASP A 323 -8.24 3.99 -6.53
N TYR A 324 -8.17 2.78 -5.96
CA TYR A 324 -8.55 2.58 -4.57
C TYR A 324 -7.85 1.38 -3.95
N VAL A 325 -7.90 1.34 -2.62
CA VAL A 325 -7.62 0.15 -1.81
C VAL A 325 -8.80 -0.07 -0.86
N ALA A 326 -9.25 -1.31 -0.70
CA ALA A 326 -10.31 -1.64 0.22
C ALA A 326 -10.17 -3.04 0.84
N VAL A 327 -10.73 -3.18 2.04
CA VAL A 327 -10.83 -4.44 2.76
C VAL A 327 -12.27 -4.64 3.23
N PHE A 328 -12.83 -5.79 2.90
CA PHE A 328 -14.20 -6.16 3.21
C PHE A 328 -14.29 -7.46 3.98
N THR A 329 -15.36 -7.63 4.77
CA THR A 329 -15.72 -8.90 5.40
C THR A 329 -17.18 -9.27 5.11
N SER A 330 -17.43 -10.57 4.95
CA SER A 330 -18.76 -11.16 4.72
C SER A 330 -19.69 -11.07 5.92
#